data_AF-A0A5E8AVN7-F1
#
_entry.id   AF-A0A5E8AVN7-F1
#
_cell.length_a   1.000
_cell.length_b   1.000
_cell.length_c   1.000
_cell.angle_alpha   90.00
_cell.angle_beta   90.00
_cell.angle_gamma   90.00
#
_symmetry.space_group_name_H-M   'P 1'
#
loop_
_entity.id
_entity.type
_entity.pdbx_description
1 polymer ?
#
loop_
_entity_poly.entity_id
_entity_poly.type
_entity_poly.pdbx_seq_one_letter_code
_entity_poly.pdbx_strand_id
1 'polypeptide(L)'
;MNFVLKARHVFKGSGGLLFFVCFCTSCIEPFTPEPNETQRLLVVEGHISDSPKPYTIRLSRAQPLNSEGSNPESGATVFVRNNEGTAYDFTEVSPGTYQSDPACFKGVRGATYQLHIETTDGGQYESVEVLLKATPPIDSVYFEREKRFTDVTGEELDGIKALVDTHDPERKTRYYRYKWISTYQIKVPFPSQWELAPDGSFAQVEFYHICYNSDTSRTILTTNTLQLNEDRVTAFELDYVNTISYRLRTMYSVLVRQYALDERGHSYWSQLNKNSENLGTLFDPTPYPIVGNLTSSTSPDEVVLGYFDASSVEEKRLYVTRDELDDLGLSFPTNPCVLQADTVKGGYDEMLLRLSWGQRIITIPGFGSGALIMGPAECSDCRLLGDADAPDFWEN
;
A
#
# COMPACT_ATOMS: atom_id res chain seq x y z
N MET A 1 -9.80 62.41 5.24
CA MET A 1 -8.95 63.62 5.31
C MET A 1 -8.33 63.79 3.93
N ASN A 2 -8.93 64.66 3.11
CA ASN A 2 -8.44 64.98 1.76
C ASN A 2 -7.10 65.71 1.87
N PHE A 3 -6.09 65.37 1.07
CA PHE A 3 -5.20 66.39 0.55
C PHE A 3 -4.74 66.09 -0.88
N VAL A 4 -5.25 66.96 -1.75
CA VAL A 4 -4.85 67.30 -3.11
C VAL A 4 -3.37 67.67 -3.15
N LEU A 5 -2.60 67.14 -4.10
CA LEU A 5 -1.30 67.69 -4.48
C LEU A 5 -1.42 68.37 -5.86
N LYS A 6 -1.35 69.69 -5.80
CA LYS A 6 -1.39 70.62 -6.93
C LYS A 6 0.03 70.75 -7.48
N ALA A 7 0.28 70.21 -8.67
CA ALA A 7 1.56 70.39 -9.36
C ALA A 7 1.56 71.70 -10.16
N ARG A 8 2.51 72.57 -9.83
CA ARG A 8 3.04 73.60 -10.75
C ARG A 8 4.49 73.86 -10.34
N HIS A 9 5.43 73.55 -11.22
CA HIS A 9 6.42 74.52 -11.70
C HIS A 9 7.17 73.96 -12.89
N VAL A 10 7.22 74.78 -13.93
CA VAL A 10 8.00 74.64 -15.16
C VAL A 10 9.43 75.04 -14.84
N PHE A 11 10.43 74.25 -15.23
CA PHE A 11 11.75 74.76 -15.56
C PHE A 11 12.38 73.94 -16.70
N LYS A 12 12.71 74.64 -17.79
CA LYS A 12 13.53 74.18 -18.91
C LYS A 12 14.99 74.21 -18.48
N GLY A 13 15.78 73.20 -18.83
CA GLY A 13 17.23 73.26 -18.67
C GLY A 13 17.92 71.92 -18.83
N SER A 14 18.41 71.70 -20.05
CA SER A 14 19.40 70.72 -20.52
C SER A 14 20.37 70.14 -19.48
N GLY A 15 20.48 68.81 -19.42
CA GLY A 15 21.63 68.14 -18.81
C GLY A 15 21.33 66.77 -18.19
N GLY A 16 21.81 65.69 -18.83
CA GLY A 16 22.15 64.42 -18.18
C GLY A 16 21.00 63.61 -17.57
N LEU A 17 20.38 62.75 -18.37
CA LEU A 17 19.48 61.68 -17.90
C LEU A 17 20.31 60.58 -17.21
N LEU A 18 20.53 60.68 -15.89
CA LEU A 18 21.05 59.57 -15.08
C LEU A 18 19.86 58.77 -14.52
N PHE A 19 19.42 57.77 -15.27
CA PHE A 19 18.35 56.85 -14.87
C PHE A 19 18.91 55.90 -13.80
N PHE A 20 18.75 56.26 -12.52
CA PHE A 20 19.11 55.41 -11.39
C PHE A 20 18.09 54.27 -11.26
N VAL A 21 18.36 53.15 -11.93
CA VAL A 21 17.62 51.90 -11.81
C VAL A 21 17.86 51.36 -10.40
N CYS A 22 16.90 51.59 -9.51
CA CYS A 22 16.87 50.99 -8.18
C CYS A 22 16.47 49.52 -8.33
N PHE A 23 17.46 48.63 -8.43
CA PHE A 23 17.26 47.18 -8.36
C PHE A 23 16.80 46.82 -6.94
N CYS A 24 15.49 46.68 -6.74
CA CYS A 24 14.97 46.02 -5.55
C CYS A 24 15.28 44.52 -5.65
N THR A 25 16.44 44.10 -5.17
CA THR A 25 16.76 42.70 -4.93
C THR A 25 15.95 42.24 -3.71
N SER A 26 14.70 41.84 -3.93
CA SER A 26 13.96 41.04 -2.94
C SER A 26 14.48 39.61 -3.05
N CYS A 27 15.57 39.32 -2.33
CA CYS A 27 15.85 37.94 -1.97
C CYS A 27 14.84 37.57 -0.89
N ILE A 28 13.89 36.72 -1.22
CA ILE A 28 13.11 36.00 -0.21
C ILE A 28 14.13 35.08 0.46
N GLU A 29 14.50 35.39 1.70
CA GLU A 29 15.31 34.46 2.49
C GLU A 29 14.45 33.21 2.73
N PRO A 30 14.87 32.03 2.25
CA PRO A 30 14.15 30.81 2.55
C PRO A 30 14.17 30.63 4.07
N PHE A 31 12.98 30.65 4.66
CA PHE A 31 12.79 30.25 6.04
C PHE A 31 13.13 28.76 6.12
N THR A 32 14.32 28.45 6.61
CA THR A 32 14.71 27.09 6.97
C THR A 32 14.36 26.97 8.45
N PRO A 33 13.20 26.38 8.82
CA PRO A 33 12.91 26.14 10.22
C PRO A 33 14.06 25.32 10.81
N GLU A 34 14.61 25.79 11.93
CA GLU A 34 15.55 24.98 12.68
C GLU A 34 14.84 23.66 13.04
N PRO A 35 15.50 22.50 12.87
CA PRO A 35 14.93 21.23 13.26
C PRO A 35 14.71 21.21 14.77
N ASN A 36 13.50 21.56 15.23
CA ASN A 36 13.07 21.35 16.61
C ASN A 36 13.29 19.87 16.98
N GLU A 37 13.67 19.61 18.24
CA GLU A 37 13.98 18.30 18.85
C GLU A 37 12.94 17.18 18.67
N THR A 38 11.81 17.46 18.02
CA THR A 38 10.80 16.55 17.46
C THR A 38 11.30 15.40 16.56
N GLN A 39 12.61 15.22 16.34
CA GLN A 39 13.16 14.42 15.22
C GLN A 39 13.65 13.01 15.56
N ARG A 40 13.25 12.44 16.71
CA ARG A 40 13.54 11.02 17.04
C ARG A 40 12.40 10.33 17.80
N LEU A 41 11.15 10.72 17.55
CA LEU A 41 10.01 10.05 18.19
C LEU A 41 9.98 8.58 17.79
N LEU A 42 9.81 7.69 18.77
CA LEU A 42 9.61 6.27 18.50
C LEU A 42 8.24 6.08 17.82
N VAL A 43 8.22 5.29 16.75
CA VAL A 43 7.03 4.88 16.01
C VAL A 43 6.88 3.38 16.20
N VAL A 44 5.73 2.95 16.74
CA VAL A 44 5.45 1.55 17.05
C VAL A 44 4.23 1.06 16.30
N GLU A 45 4.40 0.03 15.47
CA GLU A 45 3.26 -0.68 14.85
C GLU A 45 3.23 -2.11 15.35
N GLY A 46 2.17 -2.48 16.06
CA GLY A 46 2.05 -3.83 16.60
C GLY A 46 0.62 -4.33 16.60
N HIS A 47 0.44 -5.59 16.23
CA HIS A 47 -0.82 -6.29 16.39
C HIS A 47 -0.58 -7.74 16.78
N ILE A 48 -1.19 -8.17 17.87
CA ILE A 48 -1.23 -9.57 18.29
C ILE A 48 -2.62 -10.14 18.07
N SER A 49 -2.69 -11.45 17.85
CA SER A 49 -3.96 -12.15 17.61
C SER A 49 -4.01 -13.48 18.33
N ASP A 50 -5.01 -14.29 18.02
CA ASP A 50 -5.12 -15.69 18.43
C ASP A 50 -4.73 -16.66 17.31
N SER A 51 -4.23 -16.16 16.18
CA SER A 51 -3.77 -17.00 15.08
C SER A 51 -2.45 -17.70 15.43
N PRO A 52 -2.21 -18.95 14.99
CA PRO A 52 -0.96 -19.67 15.27
C PRO A 52 0.20 -19.23 14.36
N LYS A 53 0.22 -17.96 13.94
CA LYS A 53 1.24 -17.36 13.07
C LYS A 53 2.12 -16.43 13.92
N PRO A 54 3.40 -16.19 13.54
CA PRO A 54 4.23 -15.19 14.20
C PRO A 54 3.55 -13.81 14.22
N TYR A 55 3.55 -13.14 15.36
CA TYR A 55 3.12 -11.75 15.45
C TYR A 55 4.30 -10.83 15.20
N THR A 56 4.06 -9.68 14.57
CA THR A 56 5.11 -8.73 14.21
C THR A 56 4.90 -7.41 14.93
N ILE A 57 5.96 -6.91 15.56
CA ILE A 57 6.08 -5.54 16.05
C ILE A 57 7.14 -4.84 15.20
N ARG A 58 6.80 -3.68 14.65
CA ARG A 58 7.73 -2.83 13.90
C ARG A 58 8.05 -1.59 14.70
N LEU A 59 9.33 -1.31 14.84
CA LEU A 59 9.86 -0.14 15.52
C LEU A 59 10.66 0.69 14.52
N SER A 60 10.36 1.98 14.49
CA SER A 60 11.11 2.95 13.70
C SER A 60 11.16 4.30 14.41
N ARG A 61 11.93 5.23 13.87
CA ARG A 61 12.08 6.59 14.39
C ARG A 61 11.58 7.60 13.36
N ALA A 62 10.74 8.53 13.79
CA ALA A 62 10.26 9.60 12.92
C ALA A 62 11.45 10.37 12.32
N GLN A 63 11.37 10.69 11.03
CA GLN A 63 12.39 11.45 10.34
C GLN A 63 11.84 12.74 9.72
N PRO A 64 12.68 13.74 9.44
CA PRO A 64 12.28 14.94 8.71
C PRO A 64 11.77 14.62 7.31
N LEU A 65 10.86 15.44 6.78
CA LEU A 65 10.26 15.25 5.45
C LEU A 65 11.29 15.14 4.30
N ASN A 66 12.46 15.76 4.46
CA ASN A 66 13.52 15.81 3.45
C ASN A 66 14.56 14.69 3.60
N SER A 67 14.36 13.75 4.52
CA SER A 67 15.23 12.60 4.67
C SER A 67 14.77 11.47 3.73
N GLU A 68 15.73 10.82 3.09
CA GLU A 68 15.47 9.62 2.29
C GLU A 68 15.82 8.37 3.09
N GLY A 69 14.98 7.35 3.01
CA GLY A 69 15.21 6.03 3.59
C GLY A 69 14.26 5.67 4.74
N SER A 70 14.49 4.48 5.30
CA SER A 70 13.82 3.99 6.52
C SER A 70 14.71 4.26 7.73
N ASN A 71 14.10 4.51 8.89
CA ASN A 71 14.79 4.67 10.17
C ASN A 71 14.39 3.58 11.16
N PRO A 72 14.79 2.33 10.93
CA PRO A 72 14.43 1.24 11.83
C PRO A 72 15.06 1.45 13.22
N GLU A 73 14.31 1.17 14.28
CA GLU A 73 14.86 1.09 15.64
C GLU A 73 15.28 -0.36 15.88
N SER A 74 16.59 -0.62 15.81
CA SER A 74 17.18 -1.96 15.89
C SER A 74 17.83 -2.24 17.24
N GLY A 75 17.94 -3.53 17.60
CA GLY A 75 18.57 -3.98 18.83
C GLY A 75 17.77 -3.74 20.12
N ALA A 76 16.53 -3.23 20.02
CA ALA A 76 15.63 -3.11 21.17
C ALA A 76 15.23 -4.48 21.74
N THR A 77 15.01 -4.53 23.04
CA THR A 77 14.35 -5.66 23.70
C THR A 77 12.85 -5.44 23.63
N VAL A 78 12.11 -6.39 23.06
CA VAL A 78 10.66 -6.29 22.85
C VAL A 78 9.98 -7.51 23.42
N PHE A 79 9.01 -7.31 24.31
CA PHE A 79 8.18 -8.39 24.82
C PHE A 79 6.74 -7.93 25.08
N VAL A 80 5.80 -8.87 25.01
CA VAL A 80 4.41 -8.64 25.40
C VAL A 80 4.14 -9.40 26.69
N ARG A 81 3.51 -8.75 27.67
CA ARG A 81 3.09 -9.36 28.93
C ARG A 81 1.58 -9.51 28.97
N ASN A 82 1.08 -10.67 29.41
CA ASN A 82 -0.36 -10.86 29.65
C ASN A 82 -0.76 -10.47 31.09
N ASN A 83 -2.07 -10.44 31.35
CA ASN A 83 -2.63 -10.20 32.69
C ASN A 83 -2.25 -11.22 33.77
N GLU A 84 -1.68 -12.37 33.40
CA GLU A 84 -1.16 -13.39 34.35
C GLU A 84 0.33 -13.17 34.67
N GLY A 85 0.95 -12.15 34.08
CA GLY A 85 2.37 -11.82 34.27
C GLY A 85 3.33 -12.63 33.39
N THR A 86 2.82 -13.48 32.50
CA THR A 86 3.64 -14.23 31.54
C THR A 86 4.14 -13.28 30.45
N ALA A 87 5.45 -13.27 30.20
CA ALA A 87 6.09 -12.48 29.15
C ALA A 87 6.39 -13.35 27.93
N TYR A 88 6.16 -12.79 26.75
CA TYR A 88 6.43 -13.40 25.45
C TYR A 88 7.40 -12.51 24.68
N ASP A 89 8.61 -13.01 24.45
CA ASP A 89 9.67 -12.27 23.80
C ASP A 89 9.49 -12.23 22.28
N PHE A 90 9.95 -11.13 21.67
CA PHE A 90 10.02 -10.95 20.23
C PHE A 90 11.48 -10.80 19.80
N THR A 91 11.88 -11.53 18.76
CA THR A 91 13.24 -11.50 18.22
C THR A 91 13.30 -10.66 16.95
N GLU A 92 14.32 -9.83 16.82
CA GLU A 92 14.55 -9.04 15.61
C GLU A 92 14.95 -9.96 14.43
N VAL A 93 14.15 -9.96 13.36
CA VAL A 93 14.38 -10.78 12.14
C VAL A 93 14.97 -9.97 10.99
N SER A 94 14.77 -8.66 11.01
CA SER A 94 15.35 -7.67 10.11
C SER A 94 15.32 -6.32 10.81
N PRO A 95 16.16 -5.34 10.42
CA PRO A 95 16.24 -4.05 11.10
C PRO A 95 14.85 -3.45 11.44
N GLY A 96 14.57 -3.27 12.72
CA GLY A 96 13.33 -2.68 13.24
C GLY A 96 12.09 -3.58 13.15
N THR A 97 12.22 -4.85 12.79
CA THR A 97 11.11 -5.81 12.70
C THR A 97 11.33 -6.97 13.66
N TYR A 98 10.46 -7.07 14.65
CA TYR A 98 10.50 -8.04 15.75
C TYR A 98 9.37 -9.04 15.61
N GLN A 99 9.67 -10.33 15.72
CA GLN A 99 8.68 -11.40 15.58
C GLN A 99 8.64 -12.32 16.80
N SER A 100 7.43 -12.70 17.21
CA SER A 100 7.21 -13.69 18.25
C SER A 100 7.45 -15.11 17.71
N ASP A 101 7.85 -16.02 18.59
CA ASP A 101 7.85 -17.45 18.26
C ASP A 101 6.41 -18.02 18.31
N PRO A 102 5.85 -18.51 17.18
CA PRO A 102 4.51 -19.07 17.14
C PRO A 102 4.34 -20.35 17.99
N ALA A 103 5.43 -21.03 18.36
CA ALA A 103 5.39 -22.18 19.26
C ALA A 103 5.23 -21.75 20.73
N CYS A 104 5.65 -20.54 21.08
CA CYS A 104 5.66 -20.03 22.46
C CYS A 104 4.51 -19.06 22.74
N PHE A 105 4.05 -18.31 21.73
CA PHE A 105 3.04 -17.27 21.92
C PHE A 105 1.86 -17.45 20.97
N LYS A 106 0.69 -17.68 21.57
CA LYS A 106 -0.62 -17.59 20.92
C LYS A 106 -1.55 -16.79 21.81
N GLY A 107 -2.13 -15.71 21.29
CA GLY A 107 -3.04 -14.88 22.07
C GLY A 107 -4.31 -15.62 22.48
N VAL A 108 -4.83 -15.28 23.65
CA VAL A 108 -6.05 -15.85 24.24
C VAL A 108 -7.14 -14.79 24.23
N ARG A 109 -8.27 -15.09 23.60
CA ARG A 109 -9.45 -14.20 23.57
C ARG A 109 -9.90 -13.88 24.99
N GLY A 110 -10.11 -12.59 25.27
CA GLY A 110 -10.52 -12.11 26.59
C GLY A 110 -9.38 -11.86 27.58
N ALA A 111 -8.14 -12.25 27.27
CA ALA A 111 -6.96 -11.82 28.04
C ALA A 111 -6.56 -10.39 27.64
N THR A 112 -5.89 -9.68 28.56
CA THR A 112 -5.28 -8.38 28.26
C THR A 112 -3.77 -8.53 28.09
N TYR A 113 -3.22 -7.68 27.23
CA TYR A 113 -1.82 -7.70 26.86
C TYR A 113 -1.23 -6.29 26.89
N GLN A 114 0.01 -6.19 27.33
CA GLN A 114 0.78 -4.96 27.39
C GLN A 114 2.10 -5.16 26.64
N LEU A 115 2.39 -4.26 25.69
CA LEU A 115 3.67 -4.24 24.97
C LEU A 115 4.70 -3.48 25.81
N HIS A 116 5.90 -4.03 25.92
CA HIS A 116 7.06 -3.39 26.52
C HIS A 116 8.22 -3.36 25.53
N ILE A 117 8.91 -2.23 25.48
CA ILE A 117 10.07 -1.99 24.61
C ILE A 117 11.15 -1.32 25.45
N GLU A 118 12.37 -1.83 25.35
CA GLU A 118 13.59 -1.20 25.88
C GLU A 118 14.57 -1.00 24.73
N THR A 119 14.85 0.27 24.39
CA THR A 119 15.75 0.63 23.29
C THR A 119 17.20 0.59 23.73
N THR A 120 18.13 0.50 22.77
CA THR A 120 19.57 0.36 23.07
C THR A 120 20.19 1.59 23.74
N ASP A 121 19.56 2.75 23.59
CA ASP A 121 19.91 4.01 24.27
C ASP A 121 19.29 4.13 25.68
N GLY A 122 18.59 3.09 26.15
CA GLY A 122 18.01 3.00 27.49
C GLY A 122 16.60 3.57 27.63
N GLY A 123 15.96 3.99 26.53
CA GLY A 123 14.55 4.39 26.53
C GLY A 123 13.63 3.20 26.85
N GLN A 124 12.63 3.43 27.71
CA GLN A 124 11.66 2.40 28.09
C GLN A 124 10.25 2.86 27.76
N TYR A 125 9.52 2.01 27.04
CA TYR A 125 8.18 2.31 26.54
C TYR A 125 7.22 1.18 26.86
N GLU A 126 5.99 1.55 27.18
CA GLU A 126 4.92 0.60 27.44
C GLU A 126 3.62 1.04 26.78
N SER A 127 2.84 0.08 26.28
CA SER A 127 1.46 0.36 25.88
C SER A 127 0.55 0.41 27.10
N VAL A 128 -0.67 0.95 26.92
CA VAL A 128 -1.78 0.58 27.80
C VAL A 128 -2.08 -0.91 27.67
N GLU A 129 -2.75 -1.48 28.67
CA GLU A 129 -3.31 -2.83 28.53
C GLU A 129 -4.40 -2.86 27.44
N VAL A 130 -4.27 -3.79 26.50
CA VAL A 130 -5.22 -3.99 25.40
C VAL A 130 -5.90 -5.34 25.56
N LEU A 131 -7.24 -5.33 25.57
CA LEU A 131 -8.05 -6.55 25.58
C LEU A 131 -8.02 -7.21 24.20
N LEU A 132 -7.64 -8.49 24.14
CA LEU A 132 -7.75 -9.28 22.91
C LEU A 132 -9.23 -9.58 22.63
N LYS A 133 -9.86 -8.70 21.86
CA LYS A 133 -11.28 -8.81 21.50
C LYS A 133 -11.50 -9.98 20.54
N ALA A 134 -12.63 -10.67 20.70
CA ALA A 134 -13.11 -11.62 19.71
C ALA A 134 -13.72 -10.85 18.53
N THR A 135 -13.22 -11.12 17.32
CA THR A 135 -13.77 -10.65 16.07
C THR A 135 -14.92 -11.56 15.63
N PRO A 136 -16.09 -11.01 15.24
CA PRO A 136 -17.22 -11.80 14.80
C PRO A 136 -16.93 -12.43 13.44
N PRO A 137 -17.59 -13.52 13.06
CA PRO A 137 -17.38 -14.18 11.77
C PRO A 137 -17.72 -13.24 10.60
N ILE A 138 -17.04 -13.43 9.47
CA ILE A 138 -17.41 -12.77 8.21
C ILE A 138 -18.59 -13.52 7.58
N ASP A 139 -19.73 -12.84 7.40
CA ASP A 139 -20.93 -13.43 6.80
C ASP A 139 -20.69 -13.75 5.32
N SER A 140 -20.28 -12.75 4.55
CA SER A 140 -20.09 -12.84 3.11
C SER A 140 -18.98 -11.89 2.65
N VAL A 141 -18.25 -12.36 1.65
CA VAL A 141 -17.43 -11.52 0.76
C VAL A 141 -17.95 -11.81 -0.64
N TYR A 142 -18.17 -10.78 -1.44
CA TYR A 142 -18.75 -10.91 -2.78
C TYR A 142 -18.28 -9.78 -3.68
N PHE A 143 -18.39 -9.99 -4.99
CA PHE A 143 -18.10 -8.98 -6.00
C PHE A 143 -19.39 -8.43 -6.58
N GLU A 144 -19.43 -7.12 -6.77
CA GLU A 144 -20.46 -6.45 -7.56
C GLU A 144 -19.81 -5.71 -8.72
N ARG A 145 -20.43 -5.78 -9.90
CA ARG A 145 -20.04 -4.95 -11.03
C ARG A 145 -20.32 -3.48 -10.70
N GLU A 146 -19.36 -2.62 -11.00
CA GLU A 146 -19.54 -1.19 -10.94
C GLU A 146 -18.78 -0.51 -12.08
N LYS A 147 -19.21 0.69 -12.43
CA LYS A 147 -18.52 1.55 -13.36
C LYS A 147 -18.02 2.80 -12.65
N ARG A 148 -16.75 3.15 -12.85
CA ARG A 148 -16.14 4.37 -12.28
C ARG A 148 -15.45 5.18 -13.36
N PHE A 149 -15.53 6.51 -13.22
CA PHE A 149 -14.79 7.42 -14.08
C PHE A 149 -13.31 7.40 -13.74
N THR A 150 -12.45 7.48 -14.76
CA THR A 150 -11.03 7.73 -14.52
C THR A 150 -10.77 9.21 -14.40
N ASP A 151 -9.93 9.60 -13.44
CA ASP A 151 -9.50 11.00 -13.30
C ASP A 151 -8.60 11.46 -14.46
N VAL A 152 -8.03 10.51 -15.22
CA VAL A 152 -7.06 10.77 -16.30
C VAL A 152 -7.76 11.06 -17.63
N THR A 153 -8.71 10.22 -18.04
CA THR A 153 -9.39 10.32 -19.33
C THR A 153 -10.83 10.83 -19.22
N GLY A 154 -11.41 10.81 -18.02
CA GLY A 154 -12.84 11.09 -17.81
C GLY A 154 -13.76 10.02 -18.39
N GLU A 155 -13.20 8.89 -18.85
CA GLU A 155 -13.97 7.78 -19.38
C GLU A 155 -14.49 6.88 -18.27
N GLU A 156 -15.64 6.28 -18.52
CA GLU A 156 -16.26 5.32 -17.63
C GLU A 156 -15.65 3.93 -17.86
N LEU A 157 -15.03 3.36 -16.83
CA LEU A 157 -14.47 2.00 -16.88
C LEU A 157 -15.34 1.04 -16.09
N ASP A 158 -15.62 -0.11 -16.71
CA ASP A 158 -16.14 -1.27 -15.99
C ASP A 158 -15.10 -1.80 -14.98
N GLY A 159 -15.61 -2.37 -13.91
CA GLY A 159 -14.83 -3.02 -12.88
C GLY A 159 -15.72 -3.82 -11.93
N ILE A 160 -15.07 -4.36 -10.90
CA ILE A 160 -15.75 -4.95 -9.76
C ILE A 160 -15.34 -4.23 -8.48
N LYS A 161 -16.27 -4.08 -7.55
CA LYS A 161 -15.99 -3.77 -6.16
C LYS A 161 -16.08 -5.03 -5.32
N ALA A 162 -15.13 -5.20 -4.40
CA ALA A 162 -15.16 -6.24 -3.38
C ALA A 162 -15.91 -5.70 -2.15
N LEU A 163 -16.93 -6.43 -1.71
CA LEU A 163 -17.79 -6.05 -0.60
C LEU A 163 -17.70 -7.09 0.53
N VAL A 164 -17.91 -6.65 1.77
CA VAL A 164 -17.99 -7.52 2.95
C VAL A 164 -19.24 -7.21 3.78
N ASP A 165 -19.87 -8.29 4.26
CA ASP A 165 -20.92 -8.25 5.28
C ASP A 165 -20.46 -9.00 6.54
N THR A 166 -20.85 -8.48 7.70
CA THR A 166 -20.57 -9.10 9.00
C THR A 166 -21.62 -8.69 10.02
N HIS A 167 -21.84 -9.52 11.04
CA HIS A 167 -22.65 -9.16 12.18
C HIS A 167 -22.15 -9.77 13.49
N ASP A 168 -22.35 -9.02 14.57
CA ASP A 168 -22.13 -9.48 15.94
C ASP A 168 -23.49 -9.50 16.68
N PRO A 169 -24.11 -10.67 16.86
CA PRO A 169 -25.39 -10.77 17.55
C PRO A 169 -25.31 -10.36 19.03
N GLU A 170 -24.11 -10.38 19.63
CA GLU A 170 -23.87 -10.00 21.03
C GLU A 170 -23.60 -8.49 21.19
N ARG A 171 -23.42 -7.75 20.08
CA ARG A 171 -23.11 -6.31 20.05
C ARG A 171 -21.86 -5.92 20.85
N LYS A 172 -20.84 -6.78 20.88
CA LYS A 172 -19.59 -6.56 21.64
C LYS A 172 -18.49 -5.89 20.81
N THR A 173 -18.60 -5.92 19.50
CA THR A 173 -17.58 -5.41 18.58
C THR A 173 -17.76 -3.92 18.32
N ARG A 174 -18.88 -3.52 17.71
CA ARG A 174 -19.28 -2.14 17.34
C ARG A 174 -18.31 -1.34 16.46
N TYR A 175 -17.03 -1.67 16.42
CA TYR A 175 -15.98 -1.04 15.63
C TYR A 175 -15.18 -2.09 14.87
N TYR A 176 -15.01 -1.86 13.58
CA TYR A 176 -14.44 -2.83 12.65
C TYR A 176 -13.30 -2.20 11.88
N ARG A 177 -12.31 -3.03 11.57
CA ARG A 177 -11.25 -2.72 10.62
C ARG A 177 -11.07 -3.88 9.66
N TYR A 178 -10.74 -3.53 8.43
CA TYR A 178 -10.46 -4.49 7.38
C TYR A 178 -9.08 -4.29 6.79
N LYS A 179 -8.46 -5.39 6.39
CA LYS A 179 -7.35 -5.42 5.45
C LYS A 179 -7.67 -6.43 4.37
N TRP A 180 -7.10 -6.26 3.20
CA TRP A 180 -7.23 -7.24 2.14
C TRP A 180 -5.92 -7.47 1.42
N ILE A 181 -5.78 -8.68 0.88
CA ILE A 181 -4.71 -9.08 -0.03
C ILE A 181 -5.38 -9.64 -1.27
N SER A 182 -5.15 -8.98 -2.40
CA SER A 182 -5.58 -9.51 -3.69
C SER A 182 -4.45 -10.28 -4.33
N THR A 183 -4.77 -11.34 -5.05
CA THR A 183 -3.81 -12.10 -5.85
C THR A 183 -4.47 -12.45 -7.16
N TYR A 184 -3.75 -12.36 -8.26
CA TYR A 184 -4.31 -12.53 -9.60
C TYR A 184 -3.38 -13.25 -10.55
N GLN A 185 -3.99 -13.96 -11.48
CA GLN A 185 -3.31 -14.73 -12.50
C GLN A 185 -3.07 -13.89 -13.75
N ILE A 186 -1.80 -13.73 -14.10
CA ILE A 186 -1.34 -13.02 -15.30
C ILE A 186 -1.05 -14.05 -16.37
N LYS A 187 -1.82 -14.00 -17.47
CA LYS A 187 -1.63 -14.87 -18.63
C LYS A 187 -1.14 -14.04 -19.81
N VAL A 188 0.08 -14.29 -20.26
CA VAL A 188 0.64 -13.63 -21.45
C VAL A 188 0.23 -14.38 -22.71
N PRO A 189 -0.25 -13.70 -23.77
CA PRO A 189 -0.76 -14.39 -24.96
C PRO A 189 0.35 -15.14 -25.73
N PHE A 190 1.58 -14.61 -25.71
CA PHE A 190 2.66 -15.07 -26.56
C PHE A 190 3.97 -15.21 -25.78
N PRO A 191 4.15 -16.28 -24.98
CA PRO A 191 5.35 -16.43 -24.16
C PRO A 191 6.60 -16.58 -25.04
N SER A 192 7.70 -15.94 -24.64
CA SER A 192 9.00 -16.00 -25.32
C SER A 192 9.59 -17.40 -25.21
N GLN A 193 9.81 -18.08 -26.34
CA GLN A 193 10.37 -19.43 -26.37
C GLN A 193 11.85 -19.45 -26.75
N TRP A 194 12.39 -18.32 -27.23
CA TRP A 194 13.75 -18.23 -27.73
C TRP A 194 14.48 -16.99 -27.20
N GLU A 195 15.80 -17.09 -27.15
CA GLU A 195 16.69 -15.96 -26.93
C GLU A 195 17.88 -16.01 -27.89
N LEU A 196 18.52 -14.85 -28.09
CA LEU A 196 19.77 -14.75 -28.81
C LEU A 196 20.93 -14.93 -27.82
N ALA A 197 21.67 -16.03 -27.95
CA ALA A 197 22.82 -16.32 -27.13
C ALA A 197 24.02 -15.40 -27.49
N PRO A 198 25.00 -15.23 -26.59
CA PRO A 198 26.16 -14.38 -26.84
C PRO A 198 27.01 -14.78 -28.05
N ASP A 199 26.94 -16.05 -28.46
CA ASP A 199 27.63 -16.58 -29.65
C ASP A 199 26.84 -16.33 -30.96
N GLY A 200 25.69 -15.66 -30.88
CA GLY A 200 24.82 -15.35 -32.01
C GLY A 200 23.86 -16.47 -32.40
N SER A 201 23.86 -17.60 -31.68
CA SER A 201 22.91 -18.69 -31.89
C SER A 201 21.56 -18.42 -31.22
N PHE A 202 20.50 -19.05 -31.73
CA PHE A 202 19.19 -19.03 -31.07
C PHE A 202 19.10 -20.20 -30.10
N ALA A 203 18.88 -19.89 -28.83
CA ALA A 203 18.68 -20.89 -27.78
C ALA A 203 17.20 -20.94 -27.38
N GLN A 204 16.67 -22.14 -27.15
CA GLN A 204 15.35 -22.29 -26.53
C GLN A 204 15.45 -21.96 -25.05
N VAL A 205 14.46 -21.22 -24.55
CA VAL A 205 14.36 -20.88 -23.13
C VAL A 205 13.14 -21.54 -22.53
N GLU A 206 13.21 -21.80 -21.22
CA GLU A 206 12.03 -22.10 -20.44
C GLU A 206 11.08 -20.91 -20.51
N PHE A 207 9.82 -21.18 -20.84
CA PHE A 207 8.83 -20.14 -21.06
C PHE A 207 7.70 -20.26 -20.04
N TYR A 208 7.25 -19.12 -19.55
CA TYR A 208 6.21 -19.01 -18.55
C TYR A 208 5.00 -18.34 -19.16
N HIS A 209 3.90 -19.09 -19.23
CA HIS A 209 2.65 -18.58 -19.78
C HIS A 209 1.77 -17.92 -18.71
N ILE A 210 1.97 -18.32 -17.46
CA ILE A 210 1.16 -17.95 -16.32
C ILE A 210 2.11 -17.55 -15.19
N CYS A 211 1.86 -16.38 -14.61
CA CYS A 211 2.51 -15.90 -13.40
C CYS A 211 1.45 -15.31 -12.47
N TYR A 212 1.83 -15.02 -11.22
CA TYR A 212 0.95 -14.54 -10.18
C TYR A 212 1.50 -13.26 -9.58
N ASN A 213 0.63 -12.31 -9.27
CA ASN A 213 1.03 -11.12 -8.53
C ASN A 213 -0.02 -10.83 -7.46
N SER A 214 0.41 -10.20 -6.38
CA SER A 214 -0.43 -9.83 -5.26
C SER A 214 -0.31 -8.33 -4.96
N ASP A 215 -1.42 -7.73 -4.55
CA ASP A 215 -1.47 -6.37 -4.02
C ASP A 215 -2.17 -6.38 -2.66
N THR A 216 -1.90 -5.37 -1.84
CA THR A 216 -2.44 -5.29 -0.47
C THR A 216 -3.10 -3.94 -0.23
N SER A 217 -4.07 -3.90 0.67
CA SER A 217 -4.77 -2.67 1.05
C SER A 217 -3.80 -1.57 1.51
N ARG A 218 -3.79 -0.42 0.82
CA ARG A 218 -3.01 0.77 1.19
C ARG A 218 -3.83 1.77 2.02
N THR A 219 -5.14 1.80 1.81
CA THR A 219 -6.08 2.63 2.56
C THR A 219 -6.45 2.00 3.89
N ILE A 220 -6.68 2.82 4.92
CA ILE A 220 -7.13 2.35 6.22
C ILE A 220 -8.65 2.21 6.21
N LEU A 221 -9.11 0.96 6.16
CA LEU A 221 -10.54 0.64 6.09
C LEU A 221 -11.11 0.42 7.49
N THR A 222 -11.91 1.37 7.97
CA THR A 222 -12.59 1.27 9.28
C THR A 222 -14.05 1.69 9.20
N THR A 223 -14.89 1.09 10.04
CA THR A 223 -16.30 1.45 10.17
C THR A 223 -16.80 1.15 11.59
N ASN A 224 -18.00 1.61 11.93
CA ASN A 224 -18.66 1.31 13.19
C ASN A 224 -20.17 1.16 13.00
N THR A 225 -20.82 0.53 13.97
CA THR A 225 -22.27 0.29 13.94
C THR A 225 -23.01 1.04 15.05
N LEU A 226 -22.38 2.07 15.65
CA LEU A 226 -22.92 2.77 16.82
C LEU A 226 -24.31 3.36 16.59
N GLN A 227 -24.56 3.85 15.37
CA GLN A 227 -25.80 4.48 14.94
C GLN A 227 -26.81 3.47 14.34
N LEU A 228 -26.49 2.18 14.36
CA LEU A 228 -27.33 1.11 13.81
C LEU A 228 -28.02 0.33 14.94
N ASN A 229 -29.25 -0.11 14.65
CA ASN A 229 -30.06 -0.92 15.56
C ASN A 229 -29.43 -2.30 15.83
N GLU A 230 -28.71 -2.83 14.84
CA GLU A 230 -27.95 -4.07 14.92
C GLU A 230 -26.46 -3.76 14.84
N ASP A 231 -25.63 -4.60 15.46
CA ASP A 231 -24.20 -4.58 15.20
C ASP A 231 -23.93 -5.38 13.92
N ARG A 232 -24.24 -4.73 12.79
CA ARG A 232 -24.19 -5.31 11.45
C ARG A 232 -23.57 -4.30 10.49
N VAL A 233 -22.58 -4.76 9.74
CA VAL A 233 -22.00 -4.05 8.59
C VAL A 233 -22.49 -4.76 7.34
N THR A 234 -22.97 -3.99 6.36
CA THR A 234 -23.52 -4.52 5.10
C THR A 234 -22.96 -3.74 3.94
N ALA A 235 -22.56 -4.45 2.89
CA ALA A 235 -22.00 -3.95 1.64
C ALA A 235 -20.85 -2.95 1.87
N PHE A 236 -19.97 -3.23 2.84
CA PHE A 236 -18.81 -2.38 3.07
C PHE A 236 -17.77 -2.63 1.98
N GLU A 237 -17.41 -1.57 1.26
CA GLU A 237 -16.46 -1.65 0.16
C GLU A 237 -15.01 -1.76 0.64
N LEU A 238 -14.30 -2.75 0.09
CA LEU A 238 -12.91 -3.05 0.42
C LEU A 238 -11.94 -2.55 -0.64
N ASP A 239 -12.22 -2.87 -1.91
CA ASP A 239 -11.38 -2.55 -3.06
C ASP A 239 -12.24 -2.40 -4.31
N TYR A 240 -11.73 -1.65 -5.29
CA TYR A 240 -12.28 -1.58 -6.63
C TYR A 240 -11.19 -1.87 -7.66
N VAL A 241 -11.52 -2.74 -8.62
CA VAL A 241 -10.60 -3.16 -9.69
C VAL A 241 -11.29 -2.95 -11.03
N ASN A 242 -10.65 -2.20 -11.92
CA ASN A 242 -11.14 -1.97 -13.28
C ASN A 242 -10.66 -3.04 -14.28
N THR A 243 -11.31 -3.09 -15.44
CA THR A 243 -11.06 -4.07 -16.51
C THR A 243 -9.85 -3.76 -17.41
N ILE A 244 -9.17 -2.62 -17.24
CA ILE A 244 -7.97 -2.28 -18.02
C ILE A 244 -6.80 -3.19 -17.61
N SER A 245 -6.60 -3.32 -16.30
CA SER A 245 -5.45 -4.02 -15.72
C SER A 245 -5.47 -5.53 -16.00
N TYR A 246 -4.33 -6.20 -15.83
CA TYR A 246 -4.25 -7.67 -15.90
C TYR A 246 -5.03 -8.38 -14.79
N ARG A 247 -5.39 -7.67 -13.70
CA ARG A 247 -5.95 -8.25 -12.47
C ARG A 247 -7.22 -9.07 -12.72
N LEU A 248 -8.07 -8.63 -13.65
CA LEU A 248 -9.36 -9.26 -13.94
C LEU A 248 -9.38 -10.06 -15.26
N ARG A 249 -8.24 -10.22 -15.94
CA ARG A 249 -8.21 -10.83 -17.28
C ARG A 249 -8.29 -12.36 -17.28
N THR A 250 -7.96 -13.00 -16.15
CA THR A 250 -7.94 -14.47 -16.06
C THR A 250 -8.67 -14.98 -14.81
N MET A 251 -8.06 -14.82 -13.64
CA MET A 251 -8.63 -15.23 -12.36
C MET A 251 -8.09 -14.29 -11.29
N TYR A 252 -8.98 -13.85 -10.41
CA TYR A 252 -8.73 -12.87 -9.37
C TYR A 252 -9.19 -13.42 -8.02
N SER A 253 -8.41 -13.20 -6.98
CA SER A 253 -8.72 -13.61 -5.61
C SER A 253 -8.55 -12.43 -4.66
N VAL A 254 -9.40 -12.37 -3.63
CA VAL A 254 -9.25 -11.45 -2.50
C VAL A 254 -9.36 -12.24 -1.20
N LEU A 255 -8.34 -12.12 -0.35
CA LEU A 255 -8.38 -12.50 1.05
C LEU A 255 -8.72 -11.29 1.89
N VAL A 256 -9.86 -11.33 2.57
CA VAL A 256 -10.29 -10.31 3.53
C VAL A 256 -9.89 -10.75 4.93
N ARG A 257 -9.31 -9.82 5.68
CA ARG A 257 -9.03 -9.95 7.11
C ARG A 257 -9.86 -8.94 7.87
N GLN A 258 -10.66 -9.42 8.81
CA GLN A 258 -11.49 -8.61 9.68
C GLN A 258 -10.89 -8.58 11.09
N TYR A 259 -10.98 -7.40 11.72
CA TYR A 259 -10.51 -7.15 13.08
C TYR A 259 -11.60 -6.40 13.86
N ALA A 260 -11.90 -6.86 15.07
CA ALA A 260 -12.63 -6.09 16.07
C ALA A 260 -11.70 -5.06 16.71
N LEU A 261 -12.17 -3.82 16.80
CA LEU A 261 -11.46 -2.73 17.49
C LEU A 261 -12.17 -2.36 18.79
N ASP A 262 -11.42 -1.75 19.71
CA ASP A 262 -11.99 -0.91 20.75
C ASP A 262 -12.20 0.53 20.24
N GLU A 263 -12.84 1.36 21.05
CA GLU A 263 -13.11 2.77 20.69
C GLU A 263 -11.81 3.55 20.45
N ARG A 264 -10.77 3.29 21.26
CA ARG A 264 -9.46 3.94 21.14
C ARG A 264 -8.79 3.58 19.82
N GLY A 265 -8.78 2.29 19.46
CA GLY A 265 -8.22 1.79 18.21
C GLY A 265 -8.96 2.34 17.00
N HIS A 266 -10.29 2.38 17.05
CA HIS A 266 -11.09 2.98 15.97
C HIS A 266 -10.78 4.47 15.80
N SER A 267 -10.69 5.21 16.91
CA SER A 267 -10.34 6.63 16.89
C SER A 267 -8.94 6.86 16.30
N TYR A 268 -7.95 6.06 16.71
CA TYR A 268 -6.59 6.11 16.18
C TYR A 268 -6.56 5.89 14.67
N TRP A 269 -7.12 4.78 14.18
CA TRP A 269 -7.11 4.44 12.76
C TRP A 269 -7.92 5.43 11.92
N SER A 270 -9.04 5.95 12.43
CA SER A 270 -9.85 6.96 11.74
C SER A 270 -9.11 8.30 11.59
N GLN A 271 -8.40 8.74 12.64
CA GLN A 271 -7.57 9.94 12.58
C GLN A 271 -6.39 9.75 11.62
N LEU A 272 -5.76 8.58 11.64
CA LEU A 272 -4.67 8.26 10.72
C LEU A 272 -5.11 8.29 9.26
N ASN A 273 -6.28 7.73 8.95
CA ASN A 273 -6.84 7.78 7.60
C ASN A 273 -7.11 9.23 7.14
N LYS A 274 -7.70 10.05 8.01
CA LYS A 274 -7.97 11.46 7.72
C LYS A 274 -6.69 12.27 7.50
N ASN A 275 -5.63 11.99 8.24
CA ASN A 275 -4.35 12.67 8.04
C ASN A 275 -3.64 12.22 6.76
N SER A 276 -3.82 10.97 6.31
CA SER A 276 -3.23 10.49 5.06
C SER A 276 -4.00 10.94 3.80
N GLU A 277 -5.32 11.07 3.87
CA GLU A 277 -6.15 11.47 2.72
C GLU A 277 -6.08 12.98 2.42
N ASN A 278 -5.75 13.81 3.40
CA ASN A 278 -5.66 15.27 3.27
C ASN A 278 -4.25 15.76 2.90
N LEU A 279 -3.48 15.00 2.11
CA LEU A 279 -2.17 15.42 1.61
C LEU A 279 -2.22 15.52 0.08
N GLY A 280 -2.31 16.73 -0.46
CA GLY A 280 -2.43 16.97 -1.90
C GLY A 280 -2.72 18.41 -2.37
N THR A 281 -2.99 19.38 -1.50
CA THR A 281 -3.28 20.77 -1.85
C THR A 281 -2.49 21.79 -1.01
N LEU A 282 -2.30 23.00 -1.55
CA LEU A 282 -1.64 24.14 -0.89
C LEU A 282 -2.38 24.64 0.37
N PHE A 283 -3.60 24.18 0.61
CA PHE A 283 -4.46 24.60 1.72
C PHE A 283 -4.80 23.46 2.67
N ASP A 284 -4.12 22.32 2.55
CA ASP A 284 -4.36 21.20 3.44
C ASP A 284 -3.97 21.54 4.89
N PRO A 285 -4.75 21.06 5.88
CA PRO A 285 -4.40 21.25 7.27
C PRO A 285 -3.03 20.60 7.54
N THR A 286 -2.19 21.31 8.29
CA THR A 286 -0.89 20.77 8.71
C THR A 286 -1.11 19.47 9.48
N PRO A 287 -0.44 18.36 9.12
CA PRO A 287 -0.55 17.10 9.85
C PRO A 287 -0.22 17.32 11.33
N TYR A 288 -1.08 16.82 12.22
CA TYR A 288 -0.86 16.84 13.66
C TYR A 288 -0.43 15.44 14.15
N PRO A 289 0.38 15.34 15.22
CA PRO A 289 0.77 14.05 15.78
C PRO A 289 -0.46 13.29 16.27
N ILE A 290 -0.68 12.08 15.76
CA ILE A 290 -1.72 11.19 16.26
C ILE A 290 -1.13 10.40 17.42
N VAL A 291 -1.57 10.74 18.62
CA VAL A 291 -1.11 10.07 19.84
C VAL A 291 -1.65 8.65 19.87
N GLY A 292 -0.74 7.71 20.06
CA GLY A 292 -1.02 6.28 20.17
C GLY A 292 -1.56 5.85 21.52
N ASN A 293 -1.33 4.59 21.84
CA ASN A 293 -1.58 4.01 23.16
C ASN A 293 -0.28 3.62 23.90
N LEU A 294 0.85 4.22 23.54
CA LEU A 294 2.15 4.00 24.17
C LEU A 294 2.64 5.24 24.91
N THR A 295 3.38 5.01 25.99
CA THR A 295 4.01 6.05 26.83
C THR A 295 5.45 5.68 27.13
N SER A 296 6.31 6.69 27.27
CA SER A 296 7.71 6.52 27.72
C SER A 296 7.76 6.57 29.24
N SER A 297 8.24 5.50 29.87
CA SER A 297 8.45 5.43 31.33
C SER A 297 9.69 6.21 31.76
N THR A 298 10.64 6.40 30.84
CA THR A 298 11.87 7.19 31.07
C THR A 298 11.68 8.68 30.88
N SER A 299 10.79 9.09 29.97
CA SER A 299 10.54 10.49 29.61
C SER A 299 9.03 10.74 29.46
N PRO A 300 8.30 11.04 30.54
CA PRO A 300 6.83 11.14 30.48
C PRO A 300 6.27 12.20 29.52
N ASP A 301 7.06 13.22 29.17
CA ASP A 301 6.69 14.27 28.21
C ASP A 301 6.99 13.88 26.74
N GLU A 302 7.65 12.74 26.51
CA GLU A 302 7.96 12.22 25.18
C GLU A 302 6.70 11.67 24.50
N VAL A 303 6.44 12.15 23.28
CA VAL A 303 5.34 11.62 22.45
C VAL A 303 5.80 10.37 21.73
N VAL A 304 5.12 9.25 21.96
CA VAL A 304 5.30 8.01 21.19
C VAL A 304 4.23 7.95 20.10
N LEU A 305 4.66 7.68 18.87
CA LEU A 305 3.79 7.52 17.71
C LEU A 305 3.47 6.04 17.49
N GLY A 306 2.37 5.77 16.80
CA GLY A 306 1.97 4.41 16.44
C GLY A 306 0.92 3.81 17.39
N TYR A 307 0.65 2.52 17.27
CA TYR A 307 -0.39 1.84 18.05
C TYR A 307 -0.09 0.36 18.22
N PHE A 308 -0.33 -0.16 19.41
CA PHE A 308 -0.35 -1.59 19.72
C PHE A 308 -1.78 -2.08 19.88
N ASP A 309 -2.16 -3.10 19.12
CA ASP A 309 -3.53 -3.60 19.06
C ASP A 309 -3.60 -5.12 19.34
N ALA A 310 -4.77 -5.60 19.77
CA ALA A 310 -5.00 -7.02 20.04
C ALA A 310 -6.44 -7.43 19.70
N SER A 311 -6.60 -8.36 18.76
CA SER A 311 -7.89 -8.99 18.47
C SER A 311 -7.72 -10.31 17.74
N SER A 312 -8.73 -11.18 17.79
CA SER A 312 -8.74 -12.34 16.90
C SER A 312 -8.89 -11.88 15.44
N VAL A 313 -8.46 -12.70 14.49
CA VAL A 313 -8.55 -12.36 13.07
C VAL A 313 -9.46 -13.36 12.38
N GLU A 314 -10.49 -12.86 11.71
CA GLU A 314 -11.33 -13.67 10.83
C GLU A 314 -10.89 -13.44 9.39
N GLU A 315 -10.64 -14.53 8.67
CA GLU A 315 -10.16 -14.52 7.29
C GLU A 315 -11.19 -15.16 6.36
N LYS A 316 -11.51 -14.52 5.23
CA LYS A 316 -12.36 -15.11 4.18
C LYS A 316 -11.78 -14.81 2.82
N ARG A 317 -11.56 -15.86 2.02
CA ARG A 317 -11.06 -15.75 0.65
C ARG A 317 -12.18 -15.98 -0.34
N LEU A 318 -12.18 -15.17 -1.39
CA LEU A 318 -13.06 -15.32 -2.55
C LEU A 318 -12.21 -15.36 -3.83
N TYR A 319 -12.71 -16.05 -4.84
CA TYR A 319 -12.16 -16.06 -6.19
C TYR A 319 -13.24 -15.63 -7.18
N VAL A 320 -12.81 -15.09 -8.32
CA VAL A 320 -13.66 -14.85 -9.47
C VAL A 320 -12.85 -15.09 -10.75
N THR A 321 -13.43 -15.86 -11.65
CA THR A 321 -12.85 -16.20 -12.94
C THR A 321 -13.28 -15.21 -14.01
N ARG A 322 -12.55 -15.21 -15.13
CA ARG A 322 -12.90 -14.44 -16.32
C ARG A 322 -14.35 -14.68 -16.77
N ASP A 323 -14.77 -15.94 -16.80
CA ASP A 323 -16.10 -16.33 -17.31
C ASP A 323 -17.21 -15.82 -16.38
N GLU A 324 -17.01 -15.90 -15.05
CA GLU A 324 -17.96 -15.32 -14.08
C GLU A 324 -18.06 -13.79 -14.21
N LEU A 325 -16.96 -13.10 -14.53
CA LEU A 325 -17.00 -11.65 -14.81
C LEU A 325 -17.74 -11.33 -16.11
N ASP A 326 -17.63 -12.18 -17.12
CA ASP A 326 -18.37 -12.03 -18.37
C ASP A 326 -19.88 -12.28 -18.15
N ASP A 327 -20.25 -13.23 -17.29
CA ASP A 327 -21.63 -13.47 -16.86
C ASP A 327 -22.22 -12.28 -16.07
N LEU A 328 -21.37 -11.54 -15.33
CA LEU A 328 -21.73 -10.27 -14.70
C LEU A 328 -21.84 -9.09 -15.69
N GLY A 329 -21.53 -9.33 -16.97
CA GLY A 329 -21.65 -8.35 -18.06
C GLY A 329 -20.56 -7.29 -18.08
N LEU A 330 -19.36 -7.58 -17.55
CA LEU A 330 -18.22 -6.66 -17.62
C LEU A 330 -17.68 -6.56 -19.05
N SER A 331 -17.41 -5.33 -19.51
CA SER A 331 -16.72 -5.09 -20.77
C SER A 331 -15.22 -4.94 -20.55
N PHE A 332 -14.43 -5.63 -21.37
CA PHE A 332 -12.97 -5.57 -21.29
C PHE A 332 -12.37 -4.98 -22.55
N PRO A 333 -11.45 -4.01 -22.43
CA PRO A 333 -10.73 -3.51 -23.58
C PRO A 333 -9.82 -4.59 -24.16
N THR A 334 -9.62 -4.51 -25.48
CA THR A 334 -8.69 -5.36 -26.21
C THR A 334 -7.34 -5.41 -25.50
N ASN A 335 -6.82 -6.62 -25.30
CA ASN A 335 -5.51 -6.79 -24.69
C ASN A 335 -4.43 -6.20 -25.63
N PRO A 336 -3.69 -5.15 -25.21
CA PRO A 336 -2.70 -4.50 -26.07
C PRO A 336 -1.61 -5.48 -26.54
N CYS A 337 -1.28 -6.50 -25.75
CA CYS A 337 -0.29 -7.50 -26.12
C CYS A 337 -0.65 -8.32 -27.36
N VAL A 338 -1.94 -8.49 -27.64
CA VAL A 338 -2.39 -9.21 -28.85
C VAL A 338 -2.08 -8.40 -30.12
N LEU A 339 -2.02 -7.07 -30.01
CA LEU A 339 -1.78 -6.16 -31.13
C LEU A 339 -0.31 -5.82 -31.35
N GLN A 340 0.56 -6.14 -30.38
CA GLN A 340 1.96 -5.69 -30.36
C GLN A 340 2.96 -6.76 -30.81
N ALA A 341 2.53 -8.02 -30.95
CA ALA A 341 3.36 -9.06 -31.56
C ALA A 341 3.40 -8.87 -33.08
N ASP A 342 4.59 -8.91 -33.67
CA ASP A 342 4.79 -8.63 -35.09
C ASP A 342 5.80 -9.62 -35.71
N THR A 343 5.66 -9.83 -37.02
CA THR A 343 6.57 -10.67 -37.80
C THR A 343 7.72 -9.83 -38.34
N VAL A 344 8.92 -10.07 -37.83
CA VAL A 344 10.15 -9.42 -38.24
C VAL A 344 10.72 -10.16 -39.45
N LYS A 345 10.72 -9.50 -40.62
CA LYS A 345 11.23 -10.02 -41.89
C LYS A 345 12.32 -9.10 -42.44
N GLY A 346 13.51 -9.12 -41.84
CA GLY A 346 14.51 -8.08 -42.13
C GLY A 346 15.98 -8.42 -41.90
N GLY A 347 16.31 -9.65 -41.50
CA GLY A 347 17.69 -10.02 -41.16
C GLY A 347 18.10 -9.63 -39.73
N TYR A 348 19.35 -9.93 -39.38
CA TYR A 348 19.88 -9.90 -38.02
C TYR A 348 19.80 -8.50 -37.36
N ASP A 349 19.94 -7.42 -38.13
CA ASP A 349 19.99 -6.04 -37.62
C ASP A 349 18.63 -5.54 -37.08
N GLU A 350 17.52 -5.82 -37.76
CA GLU A 350 16.19 -5.42 -37.28
C GLU A 350 15.83 -6.16 -35.98
N MET A 351 16.20 -7.43 -35.90
CA MET A 351 16.05 -8.22 -34.68
C MET A 351 16.84 -7.61 -33.53
N LEU A 352 18.12 -7.29 -33.74
CA LEU A 352 18.96 -6.66 -32.70
C LEU A 352 18.38 -5.31 -32.24
N LEU A 353 17.87 -4.49 -33.17
CA LEU A 353 17.22 -3.23 -32.83
C LEU A 353 15.99 -3.45 -31.96
N ARG A 354 15.11 -4.40 -32.31
CA ARG A 354 13.92 -4.73 -31.52
C ARG A 354 14.27 -5.28 -30.14
N LEU A 355 15.29 -6.13 -30.04
CA LEU A 355 15.84 -6.59 -28.74
C LEU A 355 16.31 -5.40 -27.89
N SER A 356 17.00 -4.40 -28.50
CA SER A 356 17.44 -3.20 -27.79
C SER A 356 16.30 -2.30 -27.29
N TRP A 357 15.12 -2.40 -27.90
CA TRP A 357 13.89 -1.73 -27.45
C TRP A 357 13.09 -2.56 -26.44
N GLY A 358 13.67 -3.66 -25.93
CA GLY A 358 13.03 -4.51 -24.94
C GLY A 358 11.97 -5.46 -25.51
N GLN A 359 12.02 -5.78 -26.82
CA GLN A 359 11.23 -6.89 -27.37
C GLN A 359 11.91 -8.24 -27.11
N ARG A 360 11.13 -9.31 -27.16
CA ARG A 360 11.54 -10.70 -26.97
C ARG A 360 11.19 -11.55 -28.20
N ILE A 361 11.90 -12.66 -28.39
CA ILE A 361 11.66 -13.59 -29.49
C ILE A 361 10.61 -14.60 -29.03
N ILE A 362 9.37 -14.37 -29.44
CA ILE A 362 8.22 -15.22 -29.14
C ILE A 362 8.45 -16.61 -29.73
N THR A 363 8.66 -16.67 -31.04
CA THR A 363 8.89 -17.93 -31.74
C THR A 363 9.61 -17.72 -33.07
N ILE A 364 10.26 -18.79 -33.54
CA ILE A 364 10.93 -18.85 -34.83
C ILE A 364 10.05 -19.72 -35.75
N PRO A 365 9.25 -19.12 -36.66
CA PRO A 365 8.45 -19.88 -37.61
C PRO A 365 9.34 -20.77 -38.49
N GLY A 366 8.78 -21.90 -38.91
CA GLY A 366 9.49 -23.06 -39.48
C GLY A 366 10.63 -22.78 -40.49
N PHE A 367 11.50 -23.79 -40.60
CA PHE A 367 12.79 -23.74 -41.31
C PHE A 367 12.68 -23.10 -42.70
N GLY A 368 13.49 -22.06 -42.96
CA GLY A 368 13.57 -21.36 -44.25
C GLY A 368 12.71 -20.09 -44.38
N SER A 369 11.92 -19.72 -43.36
CA SER A 369 11.09 -18.52 -43.39
C SER A 369 11.89 -17.21 -43.32
N GLY A 370 13.07 -17.23 -42.68
CA GLY A 370 13.88 -16.04 -42.39
C GLY A 370 13.16 -15.02 -41.49
N ALA A 371 12.05 -15.41 -40.87
CA ALA A 371 11.17 -14.55 -40.09
C ALA A 371 11.24 -14.92 -38.60
N LEU A 372 11.01 -13.94 -37.74
CA LEU A 372 10.85 -14.10 -36.30
C LEU A 372 9.52 -13.49 -35.88
N ILE A 373 8.85 -14.05 -34.88
CA ILE A 373 7.75 -13.35 -34.21
C ILE A 373 8.34 -12.73 -32.95
N MET A 374 8.22 -11.40 -32.83
CA MET A 374 8.73 -10.65 -31.69
C MET A 374 7.64 -9.77 -31.11
N GLY A 375 7.70 -9.52 -29.80
CA GLY A 375 6.76 -8.65 -29.09
C GLY A 375 7.39 -8.05 -27.84
N PRO A 376 6.75 -7.05 -27.21
CA PRO A 376 7.26 -6.45 -25.97
C PRO A 376 7.51 -7.50 -24.89
N ALA A 377 8.54 -7.29 -24.06
CA ALA A 377 8.88 -8.23 -23.00
C ALA A 377 7.73 -8.42 -21.99
N GLU A 378 7.04 -7.35 -21.60
CA GLU A 378 5.86 -7.41 -20.70
C GLU A 378 4.68 -8.26 -21.27
N CYS A 379 4.64 -8.44 -22.59
CA CYS A 379 3.65 -9.23 -23.29
C CYS A 379 4.08 -10.67 -23.57
N SER A 380 5.35 -10.99 -23.30
CA SER A 380 5.99 -12.26 -23.68
C SER A 380 6.69 -12.94 -22.51
N ASP A 381 6.84 -12.27 -21.37
CA ASP A 381 7.43 -12.80 -20.15
C ASP A 381 6.66 -12.28 -18.94
N CYS A 382 5.75 -13.11 -18.41
CA CYS A 382 4.91 -12.73 -17.29
C CYS A 382 5.71 -12.50 -15.99
N ARG A 383 6.97 -12.97 -15.93
CA ARG A 383 7.83 -12.83 -14.74
C ARG A 383 8.25 -11.38 -14.49
N LEU A 384 8.11 -10.51 -15.50
CA LEU A 384 8.28 -9.07 -15.33
C LEU A 384 7.14 -8.42 -14.54
N LEU A 385 6.01 -9.13 -14.41
CA LEU A 385 4.80 -8.63 -13.79
C LEU A 385 4.41 -9.43 -12.54
N GLY A 386 5.08 -10.54 -12.22
CA GLY A 386 4.73 -11.40 -11.10
C GLY A 386 5.65 -12.62 -10.96
N ASP A 387 5.36 -13.46 -9.98
CA ASP A 387 6.09 -14.68 -9.68
C ASP A 387 5.59 -15.86 -10.53
N ALA A 388 6.51 -16.70 -10.99
CA ALA A 388 6.19 -17.88 -11.80
C ALA A 388 5.45 -18.96 -11.00
N ASP A 389 5.75 -19.07 -9.72
CA ASP A 389 5.19 -20.08 -8.84
C ASP A 389 3.79 -19.66 -8.35
N ALA A 390 2.85 -20.61 -8.40
CA ALA A 390 1.52 -20.39 -7.85
C ALA A 390 1.60 -20.30 -6.32
N PRO A 391 0.89 -19.34 -5.69
CA PRO A 391 0.75 -19.33 -4.25
C PRO A 391 0.10 -20.61 -3.74
N ASP A 392 0.47 -21.09 -2.54
CA ASP A 392 -0.03 -22.35 -1.96
C ASP A 392 -1.57 -22.42 -1.85
N PHE A 393 -2.24 -21.28 -1.71
CA PHE A 393 -3.69 -21.19 -1.62
C PHE A 393 -4.37 -21.12 -3.00
N TRP A 394 -3.62 -21.00 -4.10
CA TRP A 394 -4.18 -20.82 -5.42
C TRP A 394 -4.76 -22.16 -5.90
N GLU A 395 -6.09 -22.24 -5.97
CA GLU A 395 -6.79 -23.43 -6.46
C GLU A 395 -6.71 -23.47 -7.99
N ASN A 396 -6.42 -24.65 -8.54
CA ASN A 396 -6.27 -24.89 -9.99
C ASN A 396 -7.61 -25.07 -10.71
#